data_AF-A0A9R1TM28-F1
#
_entry.id   AF-A0A9R1TM28-F1
#
_cell.length_a   1.000
_cell.length_b   1.000
_cell.length_c   1.000
_cell.angle_alpha   90.00
_cell.angle_beta   90.00
_cell.angle_gamma   90.00
#
_symmetry.space_group_name_H-M   'P 1'
#
loop_
_entity.id
_entity.type
_entity.pdbx_description
1 polymer ?
#
loop_
_entity_poly.entity_id
_entity_poly.type
_entity_poly.pdbx_seq_one_letter_code
_entity_poly.pdbx_strand_id
1 'polypeptide(L)'
;MASRTKLQERFESAQSTLSYVSSPIARIGLWPINVTANSRVKLIIYLIYHCSRTLLEIIELVMVFGNLQQVIENLMITGTEIAVILRVTTLRFNPLSKQIITIANQLRKLENFNNSIEMEIFIKHSESAKSFHKFMI
;
A
#
# COMPACT_ATOMS: atom_id res chain seq x y z
N MET A 1 -27.55 -27.80 3.64
CA MET A 1 -26.07 -27.87 3.62
C MET A 1 -25.43 -26.96 2.57
N ALA A 2 -25.88 -26.94 1.31
CA ALA A 2 -25.28 -26.13 0.22
C ALA A 2 -25.15 -24.61 0.47
N SER A 3 -26.07 -24.01 1.25
CA SER A 3 -26.03 -22.57 1.56
C SER A 3 -24.83 -22.18 2.46
N ARG A 4 -24.45 -23.03 3.42
CA ARG A 4 -23.31 -22.77 4.31
C ARG A 4 -21.97 -22.91 3.57
N THR A 5 -21.86 -23.85 2.64
CA THR A 5 -20.65 -24.04 1.82
C THR A 5 -20.41 -22.83 0.91
N LYS A 6 -21.46 -22.32 0.26
CA LYS A 6 -21.36 -21.13 -0.61
C LYS A 6 -21.00 -19.86 0.16
N LEU A 7 -21.50 -19.71 1.39
CA LEU A 7 -21.15 -18.58 2.25
C LEU A 7 -19.68 -18.64 2.71
N GLN A 8 -19.19 -19.84 3.02
CA GLN A 8 -17.80 -20.09 3.38
C GLN A 8 -16.84 -19.72 2.25
N GLU A 9 -17.12 -20.18 1.02
CA GLU A 9 -16.32 -19.83 -0.17
C GLU A 9 -16.26 -18.31 -0.42
N ARG A 10 -17.38 -17.61 -0.26
CA ARG A 10 -17.42 -16.14 -0.38
C ARG A 10 -16.59 -15.45 0.70
N PHE A 11 -16.59 -15.99 1.92
CA PHE A 11 -15.78 -15.46 2.99
C PHE A 11 -14.28 -15.67 2.76
N GLU A 12 -13.86 -16.84 2.30
CA GLU A 12 -12.47 -17.10 1.92
C GLU A 12 -12.01 -16.14 0.81
N SER A 13 -12.86 -15.93 -0.19
CA SER A 13 -12.64 -14.93 -1.24
C SER A 13 -12.51 -13.51 -0.65
N ALA A 14 -13.41 -13.11 0.26
CA ALA A 14 -13.34 -11.81 0.94
C ALA A 14 -12.07 -11.67 1.80
N GLN A 15 -11.62 -12.74 2.45
CA GLN A 15 -10.40 -12.78 3.24
C GLN A 15 -9.16 -12.55 2.35
N SER A 16 -9.16 -13.10 1.13
CA SER A 16 -8.08 -12.90 0.16
C SER A 16 -7.98 -11.46 -0.39
N THR A 17 -9.04 -10.64 -0.28
CA THR A 17 -9.07 -9.27 -0.84
C THR A 17 -7.90 -8.40 -0.37
N LEU A 18 -7.47 -8.50 0.89
CA LEU A 18 -6.33 -7.72 1.38
C LEU A 18 -5.02 -8.14 0.73
N SER A 19 -4.82 -9.44 0.49
CA SER A 19 -3.65 -9.94 -0.25
C SER A 19 -3.68 -9.49 -1.71
N TYR A 20 -4.87 -9.42 -2.32
CA TYR A 20 -5.06 -8.93 -3.68
C TYR A 20 -4.71 -7.44 -3.81
N VAL A 21 -5.25 -6.60 -2.92
CA VAL A 21 -5.01 -5.14 -2.92
C VAL A 21 -3.56 -4.80 -2.53
N SER A 22 -2.92 -5.61 -1.68
CA SER A 22 -1.53 -5.38 -1.27
C SER A 22 -0.49 -5.91 -2.26
N SER A 23 -0.88 -6.76 -3.23
CA SER A 23 0.01 -7.36 -4.22
C SER A 23 0.84 -6.35 -5.04
N PRO A 24 0.29 -5.23 -5.54
CA PRO A 24 1.08 -4.22 -6.26
C PRO A 24 2.17 -3.60 -5.36
N ILE A 25 1.83 -3.27 -4.12
CA ILE A 25 2.74 -2.67 -3.14
C ILE A 25 3.84 -3.68 -2.75
N ALA A 26 3.46 -4.96 -2.60
CA ALA A 26 4.39 -6.04 -2.33
C ALA A 26 5.35 -6.30 -3.51
N ARG A 27 4.92 -6.15 -4.76
CA ARG A 27 5.76 -6.31 -5.95
C ARG A 27 6.87 -5.26 -6.06
N ILE A 28 6.58 -4.02 -5.67
CA ILE A 28 7.56 -2.92 -5.55
C ILE A 28 8.47 -3.13 -4.32
N GLY A 29 8.11 -4.09 -3.47
CA GLY A 29 8.86 -4.47 -2.28
C GLY A 29 8.45 -3.67 -1.04
N LEU A 30 7.62 -2.64 -1.17
CA LEU A 30 7.25 -1.68 -0.13
C LEU A 30 6.35 -2.25 0.98
N TRP A 31 5.81 -3.46 0.79
CA TRP A 31 4.92 -4.07 1.77
C TRP A 31 5.66 -4.47 3.06
N PRO A 32 5.14 -4.10 4.25
CA PRO A 32 5.80 -4.35 5.53
C PRO A 32 5.72 -5.80 6.02
N ILE A 33 4.87 -6.64 5.41
CA ILE A 33 4.67 -8.04 5.82
C ILE A 33 5.48 -8.97 4.92
N ASN A 34 6.12 -9.99 5.51
CA ASN A 34 6.91 -11.01 4.82
C ASN A 34 8.05 -10.42 3.97
N VAL A 35 8.86 -9.56 4.60
CA VAL A 35 10.04 -8.97 3.97
C VAL A 35 11.04 -10.06 3.58
N THR A 36 11.07 -10.39 2.29
CA THR A 36 12.00 -11.35 1.69
C THR A 36 13.29 -10.64 1.28
N ALA A 37 14.42 -11.34 1.16
CA ALA A 37 15.69 -10.76 0.68
C ALA A 37 15.51 -10.01 -0.66
N ASN A 38 14.75 -10.57 -1.60
CA ASN A 38 14.44 -9.92 -2.88
C ASN A 38 13.65 -8.61 -2.73
N SER A 39 12.76 -8.48 -1.74
CA SER A 39 12.01 -7.23 -1.52
C SER A 39 12.83 -6.15 -0.82
N ARG A 40 13.95 -6.52 -0.17
CA ARG A 40 14.95 -5.58 0.34
C ARG A 40 15.80 -5.02 -0.79
N VAL A 41 16.29 -5.88 -1.69
CA VAL A 41 17.08 -5.45 -2.85
C VAL A 41 16.28 -4.50 -3.74
N LYS A 42 15.03 -4.82 -4.06
CA LYS A 42 14.14 -3.94 -4.84
C LYS A 42 13.93 -2.56 -4.19
N LEU A 43 13.80 -2.52 -2.86
CA LEU A 43 13.71 -1.25 -2.14
C LEU A 43 14.99 -0.44 -2.22
N ILE A 44 16.14 -1.09 -2.06
CA ILE A 44 17.43 -0.40 -2.15
C ILE A 44 17.59 0.21 -3.54
N ILE A 45 17.28 -0.54 -4.60
CA ILE A 45 17.29 -0.02 -5.98
C ILE A 45 16.31 1.15 -6.13
N TYR A 46 15.09 1.03 -5.60
CA TYR A 46 14.08 2.09 -5.62
C TYR A 46 14.55 3.36 -4.91
N LEU A 47 15.16 3.22 -3.73
CA LEU A 47 15.70 4.33 -2.95
C LEU A 47 16.89 4.98 -3.65
N ILE A 48 17.81 4.20 -4.22
CA ILE A 48 18.95 4.73 -4.99
C ILE A 48 18.45 5.53 -6.20
N TYR A 49 17.50 4.97 -6.96
CA TYR A 49 16.88 5.67 -8.07
C TYR A 49 16.28 7.01 -7.63
N HIS A 50 15.50 7.00 -6.56
CA HIS A 50 14.86 8.21 -6.09
C HIS A 50 15.85 9.24 -5.53
N CYS A 51 16.82 8.82 -4.71
CA CYS A 51 17.88 9.72 -4.22
C CYS A 51 18.65 10.36 -5.38
N SER A 52 18.98 9.58 -6.42
CA SER A 52 19.66 10.09 -7.60
C SER A 52 18.80 11.11 -8.34
N ARG A 53 17.50 10.86 -8.46
CA ARG A 53 16.56 11.78 -9.08
C ARG A 53 16.39 13.07 -8.29
N THR A 54 16.18 13.00 -6.98
CA THR A 54 16.07 14.17 -6.11
C THR A 54 17.34 15.02 -6.14
N LEU A 55 18.52 14.41 -6.27
CA LEU A 55 19.77 15.16 -6.46
C LEU A 55 19.76 15.98 -7.76
N LEU A 56 19.26 15.41 -8.86
CA LEU A 56 19.11 16.15 -10.14
C LEU A 56 18.12 17.30 -10.01
N GLU A 57 16.98 17.09 -9.34
CA GLU A 57 15.96 18.12 -9.11
C GLU A 57 16.50 19.28 -8.25
N ILE A 58 17.32 18.98 -7.24
CA ILE A 58 18.03 19.99 -6.44
C ILE A 58 19.04 20.77 -7.30
N ILE A 59 19.77 20.09 -8.20
CA ILE A 59 20.70 20.77 -9.12
C ILE A 59 19.94 21.70 -10.06
N GLU A 60 18.80 21.27 -10.61
CA GLU A 60 17.92 22.12 -11.41
C GLU A 60 17.43 23.32 -10.61
N LEU A 61 17.06 23.13 -9.34
CA LEU A 61 16.62 24.23 -8.47
C LEU A 61 17.69 25.31 -8.32
N VAL A 62 18.96 24.91 -8.19
CA VAL A 62 20.10 25.85 -8.12
C VAL A 62 20.28 26.59 -9.45
N MET A 63 20.07 25.92 -10.58
CA MET A 63 20.19 26.55 -11.92
C MET A 63 19.07 27.57 -12.19
N VAL A 64 17.86 27.36 -11.68
CA VAL A 64 16.71 28.25 -11.90
C VAL A 64 16.52 29.30 -10.81
N PHE A 65 17.45 29.41 -9.84
CA PHE A 65 17.31 30.26 -8.64
C PHE A 65 17.09 31.76 -8.94
N GLY A 66 17.33 32.21 -10.17
CA GLY A 66 17.05 33.58 -10.64
C GLY A 66 15.62 33.83 -11.11
N ASN A 67 14.79 32.79 -11.30
CA ASN A 67 13.40 32.91 -11.74
C ASN A 67 12.45 32.33 -10.68
N LEU A 68 11.80 33.24 -9.95
CA LEU A 68 10.92 32.88 -8.82
C LEU A 68 9.80 31.90 -9.23
N GLN A 69 9.25 32.03 -10.44
CA GLN A 69 8.20 31.12 -10.91
C GLN A 69 8.74 29.69 -11.08
N GLN A 70 9.90 29.55 -11.74
CA GLN A 70 10.53 28.24 -11.94
C GLN A 70 10.98 27.61 -10.62
N VAL A 71 11.44 28.41 -9.67
CA VAL A 71 11.78 27.96 -8.32
C VAL A 71 10.56 27.37 -7.61
N ILE A 72 9.41 28.05 -7.67
CA ILE A 72 8.17 27.57 -7.04
C ILE A 72 7.68 26.28 -7.69
N GLU A 73 7.67 26.22 -9.02
CA GLU A 73 7.26 25.02 -9.77
C GLU A 73 8.15 23.82 -9.43
N ASN A 74 9.47 24.01 -9.42
CA ASN A 74 10.41 22.93 -9.10
C ASN A 74 10.28 22.46 -7.64
N LEU A 75 10.12 23.39 -6.68
CA LEU A 75 9.88 23.05 -5.28
C LEU A 75 8.56 22.30 -5.07
N MET A 76 7.50 22.68 -5.78
CA MET A 76 6.20 21.98 -5.71
C MET A 76 6.32 20.54 -6.21
N ILE A 77 6.99 20.32 -7.33
CA ILE A 77 7.19 18.99 -7.93
C ILE A 77 8.07 18.13 -7.01
N THR A 78 9.25 18.63 -6.64
CA THR A 78 10.21 17.93 -5.78
C THR A 78 9.61 17.65 -4.41
N GLY A 79 8.93 18.63 -3.81
CA GLY A 79 8.28 18.48 -2.50
C GLY A 79 7.15 17.44 -2.50
N THR A 80 6.36 17.39 -3.58
CA THR A 80 5.32 16.37 -3.74
C THR A 80 5.95 14.97 -3.85
N GLU A 81 7.02 14.83 -4.63
CA GLU A 81 7.71 13.54 -4.80
C GLU A 81 8.32 13.05 -3.48
N ILE A 82 9.01 13.92 -2.75
CA ILE A 82 9.56 13.62 -1.43
C ILE A 82 8.44 13.21 -0.46
N ALA A 83 7.31 13.91 -0.44
CA ALA A 83 6.20 13.62 0.45
C ALA A 83 5.58 12.23 0.18
N VAL A 84 5.40 11.87 -1.10
CA VAL A 84 4.91 10.55 -1.51
C VAL A 84 5.87 9.47 -0.99
N ILE A 85 7.17 9.68 -1.16
CA ILE A 85 8.16 8.66 -0.82
C ILE A 85 8.38 8.55 0.67
N LEU A 86 8.35 9.65 1.41
CA LEU A 86 8.34 9.61 2.87
C LEU A 86 7.13 8.82 3.40
N ARG A 87 5.93 9.04 2.86
CA ARG A 87 4.73 8.28 3.27
C ARG A 87 4.87 6.78 3.01
N VAL A 88 5.33 6.43 1.81
CA VAL A 88 5.54 5.04 1.39
C VAL A 88 6.62 4.34 2.23
N THR A 89 7.70 5.06 2.53
CA THR A 89 8.82 4.57 3.33
C THR A 89 8.40 4.40 4.79
N THR A 90 7.67 5.37 5.34
CA THR A 90 7.11 5.33 6.70
C THR A 90 6.20 4.13 6.90
N LEU A 91 5.33 3.81 5.94
CA LEU A 91 4.46 2.63 6.00
C LEU A 91 5.25 1.33 6.19
N ARG A 92 6.45 1.25 5.61
CA ARG A 92 7.30 0.06 5.68
C ARG A 92 8.11 -0.02 6.97
N PHE A 93 8.73 1.09 7.37
CA PHE A 93 9.66 1.13 8.51
C PHE A 93 8.97 1.36 9.85
N ASN A 94 7.71 1.81 9.85
CA ASN A 94 6.97 2.00 11.09
C ASN A 94 6.53 0.63 11.66
N PRO A 95 6.99 0.24 12.86
CA PRO A 95 6.59 -1.02 13.48
C PRO A 95 5.09 -1.08 13.76
N LEU A 96 4.43 0.06 14.00
CA LEU A 96 2.99 0.14 14.22
C LEU A 96 2.22 -0.28 12.97
N SER A 97 2.68 0.08 11.77
CA SER A 97 2.03 -0.31 10.52
C SER A 97 2.00 -1.84 10.37
N LYS A 98 3.11 -2.51 10.69
CA LYS A 98 3.17 -3.98 10.70
C LYS A 98 2.22 -4.58 11.74
N GLN A 99 2.17 -4.01 12.95
CA GLN A 99 1.27 -4.48 14.01
C GLN A 99 -0.20 -4.32 13.63
N ILE A 100 -0.59 -3.15 13.13
CA ILE A 100 -1.96 -2.85 12.70
C ILE A 100 -2.42 -3.83 11.63
N ILE A 101 -1.58 -4.10 10.61
CA ILE A 101 -1.97 -5.03 9.55
C ILE A 101 -2.02 -6.47 10.08
N THR A 102 -1.16 -6.84 11.04
CA THR A 102 -1.21 -8.16 11.69
C THR A 102 -2.50 -8.34 12.49
N ILE A 103 -2.88 -7.34 13.28
CA ILE A 103 -4.14 -7.32 14.03
C ILE A 103 -5.34 -7.37 13.06
N ALA A 104 -5.32 -6.57 12.00
CA ALA A 104 -6.36 -6.58 10.98
C ALA A 104 -6.51 -7.97 10.32
N ASN A 105 -5.39 -8.65 10.04
CA ASN A 105 -5.41 -10.02 9.53
C ASN A 105 -5.97 -11.03 10.55
N GLN A 106 -5.66 -10.86 11.83
CA GLN A 106 -6.20 -11.71 12.89
C GLN A 106 -7.71 -11.52 13.03
N LEU A 107 -8.21 -10.28 13.03
CA LEU A 107 -9.64 -9.96 13.12
C LEU A 107 -10.45 -10.54 11.94
N ARG A 108 -9.84 -10.71 10.77
CA ARG A 108 -10.46 -11.29 9.56
C ARG A 108 -10.57 -12.82 9.59
N LYS A 109 -10.14 -13.50 10.65
CA LYS A 109 -10.31 -14.96 10.78
C LYS A 109 -11.77 -15.32 11.04
N LEU A 110 -12.20 -16.43 10.46
CA LEU A 110 -13.58 -16.94 10.60
C LEU A 110 -13.99 -17.13 12.07
N GLU A 111 -13.03 -17.50 12.92
CA GLU A 111 -13.19 -17.71 14.37
C GLU A 111 -13.70 -16.48 15.14
N ASN A 112 -13.52 -15.27 14.59
CA ASN A 112 -13.95 -14.03 15.24
C ASN A 112 -15.36 -13.59 14.86
N PHE A 113 -16.03 -14.29 13.94
CA PHE A 113 -17.38 -13.95 13.49
C PHE A 113 -18.41 -14.81 14.22
N ASN A 114 -19.15 -14.20 15.15
CA ASN A 114 -20.17 -14.89 15.94
C ASN A 114 -21.54 -14.92 15.24
N ASN A 115 -21.77 -14.06 14.25
CA ASN A 115 -23.07 -13.92 13.60
C ASN A 115 -22.97 -13.96 12.06
N SER A 116 -23.89 -14.69 11.43
CA SER A 116 -24.06 -14.73 9.96
C SER A 116 -24.27 -13.35 9.32
N ILE A 117 -24.89 -12.40 10.03
CA ILE A 117 -25.11 -11.03 9.54
C ILE A 117 -23.78 -10.26 9.45
N GLU A 118 -22.93 -10.39 10.46
CA GLU A 118 -21.63 -9.74 10.52
C GLU A 118 -20.70 -10.24 9.39
N MET A 119 -20.76 -11.55 9.13
CA MET A 119 -20.05 -12.20 8.03
C MET A 119 -20.50 -11.66 6.66
N GLU A 120 -21.80 -11.46 6.46
CA GLU A 120 -22.34 -10.91 5.21
C GLU A 120 -21.94 -9.44 4.99
N ILE A 121 -21.94 -8.63 6.05
CA ILE A 121 -21.44 -7.24 6.01
C ILE A 121 -19.96 -7.20 5.62
N PHE A 122 -19.14 -8.06 6.22
CA PHE A 122 -17.71 -8.16 5.89
C PHE A 122 -17.49 -8.56 4.43
N ILE A 123 -18.25 -9.53 3.91
CA ILE A 123 -18.18 -9.97 2.52
C ILE A 123 -18.55 -8.80 1.59
N LYS A 124 -19.66 -8.11 1.85
CA LYS A 124 -20.12 -6.98 1.04
C LYS A 124 -19.08 -5.85 0.97
N HIS A 125 -18.48 -5.50 2.10
CA HIS A 125 -17.40 -4.49 2.13
C HIS A 125 -16.15 -4.95 1.38
N SER A 126 -15.77 -6.22 1.52
CA SER A 126 -14.61 -6.78 0.82
C SER A 126 -14.83 -6.86 -0.69
N GLU A 127 -16.03 -7.21 -1.15
CA GLU A 127 -16.40 -7.20 -2.57
C GLU A 127 -16.39 -5.77 -3.15
N SER A 128 -16.92 -4.80 -2.40
CA SER A 128 -16.87 -3.38 -2.78
C SER A 128 -15.43 -2.88 -2.92
N ALA A 129 -14.56 -3.22 -1.97
CA ALA A 129 -13.14 -2.87 -2.03
C ALA A 129 -12.43 -3.50 -3.24
N LYS A 130 -12.76 -4.75 -3.57
CA LYS A 130 -12.22 -5.45 -4.74
C LYS A 130 -12.66 -4.79 -6.05
N SER A 131 -13.93 -4.41 -6.15
CA SER A 131 -14.48 -3.69 -7.31
C SER A 131 -13.83 -2.32 -7.49
N PHE A 132 -13.63 -1.57 -6.40
CA PHE A 132 -12.93 -0.29 -6.45
C PHE A 132 -11.48 -0.44 -6.89
N HIS A 133 -10.77 -1.46 -6.37
CA HIS A 133 -9.40 -1.74 -6.80
C HIS A 133 -9.31 -2.13 -8.28
N LYS A 134 -10.29 -2.88 -8.79
CA LYS A 134 -10.40 -3.21 -10.23
C LYS A 134 -10.68 -1.98 -11.10
N PHE A 135 -11.32 -0.95 -10.56
CA PHE A 135 -11.56 0.29 -11.31
C PHE A 135 -10.33 1.21 -11.35
N MET A 136 -9.48 1.18 -10.31
CA MET A 136 -8.25 1.98 -10.25
C MET A 136 -7.05 1.40 -11.03
N ILE A 137 -7.05 0.09 -11.31
CA ILE A 137 -6.04 -0.59 -12.13
C ILE A 137 -6.57 -0.73 -13.55
#